data_AF-A0A2A5DGJ8-F1
#
_entry.id   AF-A0A2A5DGJ8-F1
#
_cell.length_a   1.000
_cell.length_b   1.000
_cell.length_c   1.000
_cell.angle_alpha   90.00
_cell.angle_beta   90.00
_cell.angle_gamma   90.00
#
_symmetry.space_group_name_H-M   'P 1'
#
loop_
_entity.id
_entity.type
_entity.pdbx_description
1 polymer ?
#
loop_
_entity_poly.entity_id
_entity_poly.type
_entity_poly.pdbx_seq_one_letter_code
_entity_poly.pdbx_strand_id
1 'polypeptide(L)'
;MNTPVKDTRREILREVIFEADTPAGKLFDVVLIIAILLSVGVVMLDSIKSLQEEWGHTFYALEWVFTILFTIEYILRLYCIGKPSKYAFSFFGIIDLLAILPTYISLFIPGTRYIAIVRILRVLRVFRILKIAQYVSEVEVLMRAVRASGRKITVFLFAMVTMVVILGSLM
;
A
#
# COMPACT_ATOMS: atom_id res chain seq x y z
N MET A 1 -6.24 43.81 0.10
CA MET A 1 -6.12 43.32 -1.28
C MET A 1 -4.74 42.66 -1.40
N ASN A 2 -4.65 41.36 -1.11
CA ASN A 2 -3.43 40.55 -1.28
C ASN A 2 -3.90 39.12 -1.53
N THR A 3 -4.21 38.81 -2.79
CA THR A 3 -4.41 37.45 -3.24
C THR A 3 -3.02 36.81 -3.38
N PRO A 4 -2.70 35.73 -2.65
CA PRO A 4 -1.46 35.02 -2.89
C PRO A 4 -1.56 34.37 -4.26
N VAL A 5 -0.57 34.61 -5.10
CA VAL A 5 -0.39 33.96 -6.41
C VAL A 5 -0.35 32.45 -6.17
N LYS A 6 -1.48 31.78 -6.40
CA LYS A 6 -1.60 30.32 -6.37
C LYS A 6 -0.90 29.77 -7.61
N ASP A 7 0.18 29.02 -7.40
CA ASP A 7 0.92 28.31 -8.44
C ASP A 7 0.00 27.43 -9.31
N THR A 8 -0.28 27.89 -10.52
CA THR A 8 -1.12 27.23 -11.54
C THR A 8 -0.67 25.78 -11.83
N ARG A 9 0.63 25.47 -11.71
CA ARG A 9 1.16 24.12 -11.91
C ARG A 9 0.76 23.13 -10.81
N ARG A 10 0.54 23.61 -9.59
CA ARG A 10 0.10 22.78 -8.44
C ARG A 10 -1.39 22.46 -8.51
N GLU A 11 -2.19 23.34 -9.10
CA GLU A 11 -3.61 23.09 -9.35
C GLU A 11 -3.80 22.06 -10.47
N ILE A 12 -3.07 22.17 -11.58
CA ILE A 12 -3.14 21.19 -12.69
C ILE A 12 -2.64 19.79 -12.26
N LEU A 13 -1.56 19.71 -11.50
CA LEU A 13 -1.07 18.44 -10.97
C LEU A 13 -2.02 17.82 -9.95
N ARG A 14 -2.70 18.66 -9.15
CA ARG A 14 -3.74 18.21 -8.23
C ARG A 14 -5.00 17.76 -8.98
N GLU A 15 -5.36 18.40 -10.08
CA GLU A 15 -6.49 17.99 -10.90
C GLU A 15 -6.18 16.65 -11.60
N VAL A 16 -5.00 16.48 -12.21
CA VAL A 16 -4.63 15.23 -12.91
C VAL A 16 -4.41 14.03 -11.97
N ILE A 17 -3.92 14.24 -10.74
CA ILE A 17 -3.59 13.16 -9.78
C ILE A 17 -4.65 12.97 -8.70
N PHE A 18 -5.55 13.95 -8.48
CA PHE A 18 -6.57 13.92 -7.42
C PHE A 18 -8.02 14.09 -7.94
N GLU A 19 -8.24 14.62 -9.14
CA GLU A 19 -9.56 14.74 -9.78
C GLU A 19 -9.61 13.89 -11.07
N ALA A 20 -10.14 12.68 -10.94
CA ALA A 20 -10.26 11.67 -11.99
C ALA A 20 -11.26 12.03 -13.13
N ASP A 21 -11.45 13.31 -13.45
CA ASP A 21 -12.34 13.76 -14.53
C ASP A 21 -11.63 13.94 -15.88
N THR A 22 -10.30 13.83 -15.94
CA THR A 22 -9.56 13.81 -17.21
C THR A 22 -9.32 12.37 -17.71
N PRO A 23 -9.37 12.11 -19.03
CA PRO A 23 -9.07 10.80 -19.59
C PRO A 23 -7.63 10.32 -19.29
N ALA A 24 -6.71 11.27 -19.09
CA ALA A 24 -5.33 10.98 -18.68
C ALA A 24 -5.25 10.44 -17.24
N GLY A 25 -6.03 11.01 -16.30
CA GLY A 25 -6.09 10.52 -14.91
C GLY A 25 -6.67 9.09 -14.84
N LYS A 26 -7.73 8.81 -15.59
CA LYS A 26 -8.30 7.45 -15.67
C LYS A 26 -7.31 6.44 -16.25
N LEU A 27 -6.57 6.80 -17.30
CA LEU A 27 -5.55 5.92 -17.87
C LEU A 27 -4.44 5.64 -16.85
N PHE A 28 -4.00 6.66 -16.12
CA PHE A 28 -2.99 6.51 -15.07
C PHE A 28 -3.45 5.55 -13.97
N ASP A 29 -4.69 5.71 -13.48
CA ASP A 29 -5.28 4.83 -12.47
C ASP A 29 -5.40 3.38 -12.98
N VAL A 30 -5.87 3.17 -14.21
CA VAL A 30 -5.96 1.84 -14.82
C VAL A 30 -4.59 1.19 -14.95
N VAL A 31 -3.58 1.93 -15.40
CA VAL A 31 -2.20 1.42 -15.51
C VAL A 31 -1.66 1.02 -14.13
N LEU A 32 -1.95 1.81 -13.09
CA LEU A 32 -1.52 1.50 -11.73
C LEU A 32 -2.25 0.28 -11.15
N ILE A 33 -3.55 0.14 -11.38
CA ILE A 33 -4.29 -1.07 -10.98
C ILE A 33 -3.68 -2.30 -11.66
N ILE A 34 -3.42 -2.24 -12.97
CA ILE A 34 -2.78 -3.33 -13.71
C ILE A 34 -1.39 -3.64 -13.11
N ALA A 35 -0.59 -2.61 -12.81
CA ALA A 35 0.72 -2.79 -12.18
C ALA A 35 0.62 -3.44 -10.79
N ILE A 36 -0.38 -3.08 -9.97
CA ILE A 36 -0.64 -3.71 -8.67
C ILE A 36 -1.02 -5.18 -8.85
N LEU A 37 -1.93 -5.49 -9.77
CA LEU A 37 -2.35 -6.86 -10.04
C LEU A 37 -1.18 -7.72 -10.54
N LEU A 38 -0.35 -7.20 -11.44
CA LEU A 38 0.87 -7.87 -11.90
C LEU A 38 1.87 -8.06 -10.76
N SER A 39 2.08 -7.04 -9.91
CA SER A 39 2.96 -7.16 -8.74
C SER A 39 2.47 -8.23 -7.77
N VAL A 40 1.17 -8.32 -7.52
CA VAL A 40 0.58 -9.37 -6.67
C VAL A 40 0.71 -10.73 -7.35
N GLY A 41 0.48 -10.81 -8.66
CA GLY A 41 0.70 -12.03 -9.45
C GLY A 41 2.12 -12.56 -9.34
N VAL A 42 3.13 -11.69 -9.43
CA VAL A 42 4.55 -12.08 -9.23
C VAL A 42 4.78 -12.61 -7.81
N VAL A 43 4.20 -11.98 -6.78
CA VAL A 43 4.31 -12.49 -5.39
C VAL A 43 3.65 -13.86 -5.24
N MET A 44 2.51 -14.08 -5.90
CA MET A 44 1.83 -15.39 -5.91
C MET A 44 2.68 -16.45 -6.63
N LEU A 45 3.31 -16.11 -7.75
CA LEU A 45 4.21 -17.02 -8.47
C LEU A 45 5.49 -17.33 -7.68
N ASP A 46 6.09 -16.33 -7.02
CA ASP A 46 7.26 -16.49 -6.13
C ASP A 46 6.94 -17.36 -4.89
N SER A 47 5.67 -17.52 -4.53
CA SER A 47 5.25 -18.42 -3.43
C SER A 47 5.33 -19.90 -3.80
N ILE A 48 5.39 -20.24 -5.09
CA ILE A 48 5.46 -21.62 -5.58
C ILE A 48 6.93 -22.03 -5.66
N LYS A 49 7.35 -22.99 -4.82
CA LYS A 49 8.76 -23.42 -4.70
C LYS A 49 9.41 -23.81 -6.03
N SER A 50 8.70 -24.56 -6.87
CA SER A 50 9.22 -25.01 -8.17
C SER A 50 9.54 -23.85 -9.11
N LEU A 51 8.67 -22.83 -9.16
CA LEU A 51 8.94 -21.64 -9.97
C LEU A 51 10.01 -20.75 -9.33
N GLN A 52 10.07 -20.67 -8.00
CA GLN A 52 11.07 -19.87 -7.30
C GLN A 52 12.50 -20.40 -7.52
N GLU A 53 12.68 -21.72 -7.57
CA GLU A 53 14.00 -22.33 -7.83
C GLU A 53 14.52 -22.03 -9.23
N GLU A 54 13.63 -21.93 -10.23
CA GLU A 54 14.00 -21.69 -11.63
C GLU A 54 14.00 -20.18 -12.01
N TRP A 55 13.05 -19.40 -11.50
CA TRP A 55 12.80 -18.00 -11.90
C TRP A 55 13.00 -16.99 -10.76
N GLY A 56 13.53 -17.40 -9.61
CA GLY A 56 13.65 -16.53 -8.42
C GLY A 56 14.39 -15.21 -8.67
N HIS A 57 15.42 -15.22 -9.52
CA HIS A 57 16.13 -13.98 -9.86
C HIS A 57 15.26 -13.02 -10.70
N THR A 58 14.46 -13.56 -11.63
CA THR A 58 13.49 -12.80 -12.43
C THR A 58 12.39 -12.21 -11.55
N PHE A 59 11.83 -12.98 -10.61
CA PHE A 59 10.84 -12.47 -9.65
C PHE A 59 11.41 -11.36 -8.76
N TYR A 60 12.66 -11.49 -8.33
CA TYR A 60 13.34 -10.43 -7.59
C TYR A 60 13.54 -9.15 -8.42
N ALA A 61 13.94 -9.28 -9.70
CA ALA A 61 14.07 -8.14 -10.60
C ALA A 61 12.72 -7.45 -10.84
N LEU A 62 11.66 -8.23 -11.10
CA LEU A 62 10.30 -7.70 -11.26
C LEU A 62 9.80 -7.02 -9.98
N GLU A 63 10.08 -7.60 -8.81
CA GLU A 63 9.75 -6.99 -7.53
C GLU A 63 10.37 -5.60 -7.41
N TRP A 64 11.63 -5.43 -7.78
CA TRP A 64 12.31 -4.14 -7.79
C TRP A 64 11.70 -3.15 -8.77
N VAL A 65 11.37 -3.61 -9.99
CA VAL A 65 10.69 -2.78 -10.99
C VAL A 65 9.37 -2.23 -10.42
N PHE A 66 8.54 -3.08 -9.82
CA PHE A 66 7.28 -2.64 -9.22
C PHE A 66 7.49 -1.73 -8.01
N THR A 67 8.47 -2.02 -7.14
CA THR A 67 8.80 -1.18 -5.99
C THR A 67 9.22 0.22 -6.44
N ILE A 68 10.08 0.33 -7.46
CA ILE A 68 10.52 1.61 -8.01
C ILE A 68 9.32 2.35 -8.62
N LEU A 69 8.48 1.67 -9.40
CA LEU A 69 7.27 2.25 -9.99
C LEU A 69 6.33 2.84 -8.91
N PHE A 70 6.03 2.07 -7.85
CA PHE A 70 5.20 2.55 -6.74
C PHE A 70 5.89 3.62 -5.89
N THR A 71 7.23 3.63 -5.83
CA THR A 71 7.97 4.70 -5.16
C THR A 71 7.83 6.01 -5.93
N ILE A 72 7.98 5.96 -7.27
CA ILE A 72 7.78 7.12 -8.14
C ILE A 72 6.35 7.64 -7.99
N GLU A 73 5.35 6.77 -8.01
CA GLU A 73 3.95 7.16 -7.82
C GLU A 73 3.70 7.79 -6.43
N TYR A 74 4.24 7.21 -5.35
CA TYR A 74 4.13 7.79 -4.02
C TYR A 74 4.77 9.19 -3.95
N ILE A 75 5.95 9.34 -4.54
CA ILE A 75 6.67 10.61 -4.61
C ILE A 75 5.89 11.65 -5.42
N LEU A 76 5.35 11.26 -6.58
CA LEU A 76 4.51 12.12 -7.41
C LEU A 76 3.31 12.63 -6.61
N ARG A 77 2.59 11.74 -5.90
CA ARG A 77 1.47 12.11 -5.03
C ARG A 77 1.90 13.08 -3.93
N LEU A 78 3.05 12.83 -3.32
CA LEU A 78 3.61 13.68 -2.27
C LEU A 78 3.97 15.09 -2.79
N TYR A 79 4.53 15.19 -4.00
CA TYR A 79 4.85 16.48 -4.64
C TYR A 79 3.62 17.27 -5.07
N CYS A 80 2.55 16.59 -5.49
CA CYS A 80 1.32 17.26 -5.93
C CYS A 80 0.52 17.85 -4.77
N ILE A 81 0.70 17.30 -3.56
CA ILE A 81 0.04 17.80 -2.36
C ILE A 81 0.91 18.85 -1.71
N GLY A 82 0.44 20.10 -1.66
CA GLY A 82 1.17 21.22 -1.05
C GLY A 82 1.53 21.06 0.44
N LYS A 83 1.11 19.98 1.11
CA LYS A 83 1.45 19.60 2.48
C LYS A 83 1.83 18.11 2.55
N PRO A 84 3.07 17.73 2.24
CA PRO A 84 3.49 16.33 2.09
C PRO A 84 3.33 15.52 3.38
N SER A 85 3.60 16.13 4.54
CA SER A 85 3.43 15.47 5.84
C SER A 85 1.99 15.04 6.10
N LYS A 86 0.98 15.83 5.69
CA LYS A 86 -0.43 15.45 5.87
C LYS A 86 -0.80 14.23 5.04
N TYR A 87 -0.22 14.09 3.86
CA TYR A 87 -0.48 12.92 3.02
C TYR A 87 0.20 11.66 3.58
N ALA A 88 1.48 11.76 3.98
CA ALA A 88 2.22 10.64 4.53
C ALA A 88 1.55 10.00 5.75
N PHE A 89 0.89 10.80 6.60
CA PHE A 89 0.12 10.32 7.76
C PHE A 89 -1.37 10.03 7.46
N SER A 90 -1.82 10.18 6.21
CA SER A 90 -3.17 9.82 5.80
C SER A 90 -3.29 8.30 5.62
N PHE A 91 -4.50 7.76 5.69
CA PHE A 91 -4.75 6.32 5.45
C PHE A 91 -4.17 5.84 4.11
N PHE A 92 -4.37 6.62 3.05
CA PHE A 92 -3.86 6.28 1.72
C PHE A 92 -2.33 6.44 1.60
N GLY A 93 -1.74 7.46 2.22
CA GLY A 93 -0.27 7.59 2.26
C GLY A 93 0.41 6.48 3.07
N ILE A 94 -0.22 6.03 4.17
CA ILE A 94 0.25 4.86 4.93
C ILE A 94 0.19 3.60 4.07
N ILE A 95 -0.89 3.39 3.31
CA ILE A 95 -1.00 2.25 2.38
C ILE A 95 0.11 2.30 1.32
N ASP A 96 0.37 3.46 0.72
CA ASP A 96 1.44 3.62 -0.26
C ASP A 96 2.81 3.30 0.34
N LEU A 97 3.07 3.80 1.56
CA LEU A 97 4.32 3.53 2.26
C LEU A 97 4.47 2.04 2.58
N LEU A 98 3.43 1.39 3.11
CA LEU A 98 3.44 -0.03 3.44
C LEU A 98 3.64 -0.93 2.20
N ALA A 99 3.23 -0.48 1.02
CA ALA A 99 3.40 -1.20 -0.23
C ALA A 99 4.88 -1.28 -0.69
N ILE A 100 5.67 -0.23 -0.44
CA ILE A 100 7.08 -0.13 -0.88
C ILE A 100 8.09 -0.48 0.21
N LEU A 101 7.75 -0.23 1.47
CA LEU A 101 8.65 -0.30 2.61
C LEU A 101 9.29 -1.69 2.85
N PRO A 102 8.58 -2.83 2.71
CA PRO A 102 9.19 -4.14 2.96
C PRO A 102 10.41 -4.44 2.06
N THR A 103 10.37 -4.02 0.79
CA THR A 103 11.48 -4.22 -0.16
C THR A 103 12.68 -3.34 0.19
N TYR A 104 12.46 -2.08 0.57
CA TYR A 104 13.57 -1.20 1.01
C TYR A 104 14.21 -1.68 2.32
N ILE A 105 13.42 -2.07 3.32
CA ILE A 105 13.97 -2.59 4.59
C ILE A 105 14.82 -3.84 4.35
N SER A 106 14.43 -4.69 3.38
CA SER A 106 15.21 -5.89 3.05
C SER A 106 16.65 -5.59 2.59
N LEU A 107 16.94 -4.39 2.08
CA LEU A 107 18.30 -3.96 1.71
C LEU A 107 19.14 -3.54 2.92
N PHE A 108 18.51 -2.92 3.92
CA PHE A 108 19.22 -2.38 5.10
C PHE A 108 19.54 -3.43 6.15
N ILE A 109 19.00 -4.65 6.03
CA ILE A 109 19.25 -5.76 6.96
C ILE A 109 20.03 -6.90 6.27
N PRO A 110 21.28 -6.70 5.83
CA PRO A 110 22.13 -7.80 5.39
C PRO A 110 22.67 -8.55 6.62
N GLY A 111 22.30 -9.82 6.79
CA GLY A 111 22.89 -10.66 7.84
C GLY A 111 22.18 -11.99 8.10
N THR A 112 22.97 -13.05 8.30
CA THR A 112 22.55 -14.44 8.58
C THR A 112 21.69 -14.60 9.83
N ARG A 113 21.78 -13.66 10.80
CA ARG A 113 20.98 -13.69 12.04
C ARG A 113 19.54 -13.19 11.86
N TYR A 114 19.24 -12.51 10.75
CA TYR A 114 17.96 -11.86 10.49
C TYR A 114 17.19 -12.47 9.31
N ILE A 115 17.57 -13.67 8.85
CA ILE A 115 16.91 -14.37 7.74
C ILE A 115 15.40 -14.55 8.00
N ALA A 116 15.00 -14.78 9.26
CA ALA A 116 13.60 -14.89 9.64
C ALA A 116 12.83 -13.57 9.43
N ILE A 117 13.43 -12.43 9.77
CA ILE A 117 12.82 -11.10 9.58
C ILE A 117 12.67 -10.81 8.09
N VAL A 118 13.72 -11.06 7.30
CA VAL A 118 13.68 -10.88 5.85
C VAL A 118 12.55 -11.72 5.23
N ARG A 119 12.36 -12.97 5.66
CA ARG A 119 11.23 -13.81 5.20
C ARG A 119 9.87 -13.21 5.54
N ILE A 120 9.67 -12.71 6.76
CA ILE A 120 8.42 -12.05 7.16
C ILE A 120 8.17 -10.82 6.28
N LEU A 121 9.19 -9.98 6.06
CA LEU A 121 9.08 -8.80 5.19
C LEU A 121 8.65 -9.17 3.77
N ARG A 122 9.08 -10.33 3.25
CA ARG A 122 8.61 -10.80 1.93
C ARG A 122 7.11 -11.05 1.89
N VAL A 123 6.55 -11.65 2.95
CA VAL A 123 5.10 -11.87 3.07
C VAL A 123 4.35 -10.54 3.16
N LEU A 124 4.89 -9.55 3.87
CA LEU A 124 4.27 -8.22 3.99
C LEU A 124 4.11 -7.51 2.63
N ARG A 125 4.84 -7.91 1.58
CA ARG A 125 4.66 -7.36 0.23
C ARG A 125 3.25 -7.61 -0.33
N VAL A 126 2.51 -8.58 0.22
CA VAL A 126 1.08 -8.76 -0.09
C VAL A 126 0.28 -7.49 0.19
N PHE A 127 0.70 -6.65 1.15
CA PHE A 127 0.03 -5.39 1.46
C PHE A 127 -0.01 -4.40 0.29
N ARG A 128 0.81 -4.57 -0.76
CA ARG A 128 0.66 -3.81 -2.01
C ARG A 128 -0.75 -3.91 -2.58
N ILE A 129 -1.46 -5.03 -2.36
CA ILE A 129 -2.86 -5.20 -2.76
C ILE A 129 -3.78 -4.15 -2.14
N LEU A 130 -3.43 -3.61 -0.97
CA LEU A 130 -4.21 -2.58 -0.28
C LEU A 130 -4.24 -1.27 -1.09
N LYS A 131 -3.27 -1.01 -1.98
CA LYS A 131 -3.30 0.15 -2.87
C LYS A 131 -4.53 0.15 -3.79
N ILE A 132 -5.08 -1.01 -4.14
CA ILE A 132 -6.32 -1.10 -4.94
C ILE A 132 -7.45 -0.32 -4.27
N ALA A 133 -7.46 -0.25 -2.94
CA ALA A 133 -8.49 0.43 -2.18
C ALA A 133 -8.58 1.94 -2.47
N GLN A 134 -7.51 2.54 -3.03
CA GLN A 134 -7.49 3.96 -3.43
C GLN A 134 -8.24 4.23 -4.74
N TYR A 135 -8.42 3.19 -5.58
CA TYR A 135 -8.99 3.33 -6.92
C TYR A 135 -10.42 2.80 -7.01
N VAL A 136 -10.90 2.11 -5.98
CA VAL A 136 -12.27 1.61 -5.89
C VAL A 136 -13.11 2.65 -5.15
N SER A 137 -13.95 3.38 -5.86
CA SER A 137 -14.83 4.43 -5.32
C SER A 137 -15.72 3.96 -4.16
N GLU A 138 -16.10 2.67 -4.16
CA GLU A 138 -16.93 2.05 -3.11
C GLU A 138 -16.20 1.86 -1.77
N VAL A 139 -14.87 1.99 -1.74
CA VAL A 139 -14.08 1.83 -0.50
C VAL A 139 -14.43 2.89 0.52
N GLU A 140 -14.78 4.10 0.11
CA GLU A 140 -15.21 5.13 1.06
C GLU A 140 -16.53 4.79 1.75
N VAL A 141 -17.43 4.09 1.06
CA VAL A 141 -18.68 3.58 1.62
C VAL A 141 -18.38 2.46 2.60
N LEU A 142 -17.52 1.52 2.23
CA LEU A 142 -17.06 0.44 3.11
C LEU A 142 -16.36 1.00 4.36
N MET A 143 -15.47 1.97 4.20
CA MET A 143 -14.75 2.61 5.31
C MET A 143 -15.70 3.37 6.24
N ARG A 144 -16.72 4.05 5.69
CA ARG A 144 -17.79 4.65 6.50
C ARG A 144 -18.57 3.59 7.28
N ALA A 145 -18.94 2.48 6.65
CA ALA A 145 -19.67 1.40 7.31
C ALA A 145 -18.84 0.74 8.42
N VAL A 146 -17.55 0.47 8.18
CA VAL A 146 -16.61 -0.05 9.19
C VAL A 146 -16.47 0.93 10.35
N ARG A 147 -16.29 2.23 10.08
CA ARG A 147 -16.18 3.26 11.12
C ARG A 147 -17.47 3.40 11.93
N ALA A 148 -18.63 3.35 11.28
CA ALA A 148 -19.93 3.36 11.94
C ALA A 148 -20.14 2.11 12.82
N SER A 149 -19.59 0.96 12.40
CA SER A 149 -19.66 -0.31 13.13
C SER A 149 -18.55 -0.48 14.17
N GLY A 150 -17.60 0.47 14.25
CA GLY A 150 -16.39 0.37 15.06
C GLY A 150 -16.66 0.03 16.52
N ARG A 151 -17.64 0.67 17.16
CA ARG A 151 -18.00 0.38 18.56
C ARG A 151 -18.41 -1.08 18.76
N LYS A 152 -19.21 -1.65 17.84
CA LYS A 152 -19.66 -3.05 17.92
C LYS A 152 -18.50 -4.02 17.71
N ILE A 153 -17.64 -3.72 16.72
CA ILE A 153 -16.43 -4.51 16.43
C ILE A 153 -15.49 -4.52 17.64
N THR A 154 -15.25 -3.37 18.27
CA THR A 154 -14.37 -3.27 19.45
C THR A 154 -14.89 -4.11 20.61
N VAL A 155 -16.20 -4.05 20.92
CA VAL A 155 -16.79 -4.86 21.99
C VAL A 155 -16.68 -6.35 21.68
N PHE A 156 -16.96 -6.76 20.43
CA PHE A 156 -16.84 -8.14 20.00
C PHE A 156 -15.40 -8.67 20.12
N LEU A 157 -14.42 -7.91 19.61
CA LEU A 157 -13.01 -8.28 19.68
C LEU A 157 -12.51 -8.33 21.13
N PHE A 158 -12.96 -7.41 21.98
CA PHE A 158 -12.62 -7.42 23.40
C PHE A 158 -13.12 -8.71 24.07
N ALA A 159 -14.39 -9.07 23.87
CA ALA A 159 -14.94 -10.31 24.40
C ALA A 159 -14.20 -11.55 23.90
N MET A 160 -13.85 -11.57 22.60
CA MET A 160 -13.09 -12.66 21.98
C MET A 160 -11.70 -12.82 22.59
N VAL A 161 -10.97 -11.71 22.80
CA VAL A 161 -9.65 -11.73 23.44
C VAL A 161 -9.75 -12.22 24.88
N THR A 162 -10.73 -11.72 25.66
CA THR A 162 -10.96 -12.18 27.04
C THR A 162 -11.23 -13.70 27.08
N MET A 163 -12.06 -14.20 26.17
CA MET A 163 -12.36 -15.63 26.06
C MET A 163 -11.10 -16.45 25.77
N VAL A 164 -10.30 -16.04 24.78
CA VAL A 164 -9.03 -16.72 24.42
C VAL A 164 -8.06 -16.73 25.60
N VAL A 165 -7.97 -15.64 26.37
CA VAL A 165 -7.10 -15.58 27.55
C VAL A 165 -7.56 -16.53 28.65
N ILE A 166 -8.87 -16.62 28.93
CA ILE A 166 -9.41 -17.54 29.93
C ILE A 166 -9.12 -18.98 29.54
N LEU A 167 -9.48 -19.37 28.31
CA LEU A 167 -9.26 -20.73 27.82
C LEU A 167 -7.76 -21.08 27.76
N GLY A 168 -6.93 -20.16 27.29
CA GLY A 168 -5.47 -20.35 27.25
C GLY A 168 -4.81 -20.42 28.63
N SER A 169 -5.46 -19.89 29.68
CA SER A 169 -4.97 -19.97 31.06
C SER A 169 -5.44 -21.24 31.79
N LEU A 170 -6.45 -21.92 31.25
CA LEU A 170 -6.99 -23.18 31.80
C LEU A 170 -6.32 -24.43 31.21
N MET A 171 -5.66 -24.30 30.05
CA MET A 171 -4.82 -25.34 29.43
C MET A 171 -3.43 -25.37 30.05
#